data_AF-A0A0Q8SPI4-F1
#
_entry.id   AF-A0A0Q8SPI4-F1
#
_cell.length_a   1.000
_cell.length_b   1.000
_cell.length_c   1.000
_cell.angle_alpha   90.00
_cell.angle_beta   90.00
_cell.angle_gamma   90.00
#
_symmetry.space_group_name_H-M   'P 1'
#
loop_
_entity.id
_entity.type
_entity.pdbx_description
1 polymer ?
#
loop_
_entity_poly.entity_id
_entity_poly.type
_entity_poly.pdbx_seq_one_letter_code
_entity_poly.pdbx_strand_id
1 'polypeptide(L)'
;MQQPLKLQCKDQVLDFECTSATELNGRLVLSESQRAWLRDHDQREADTDSPWYLDSDGERLPVAELFSRSPWSLLVRTGSIKILMRFQDIDTGKARFDLPDQYEGESFRWLRESAMGKPPDIR
;
A
#
# COMPACT_ATOMS: atom_id res chain seq x y z
N MET A 1 -1.40 -24.89 11.24
CA MET A 1 -1.07 -23.98 10.12
C MET A 1 -2.10 -22.87 10.12
N GLN A 2 -1.69 -21.61 10.24
CA GLN A 2 -2.61 -20.47 10.09
C GLN A 2 -3.03 -20.39 8.62
N GLN A 3 -4.32 -20.13 8.35
CA GLN A 3 -4.78 -19.92 6.98
C GLN A 3 -4.13 -18.63 6.42
N PRO A 4 -3.71 -18.63 5.15
CA PRO A 4 -3.18 -17.42 4.52
C PRO A 4 -4.27 -16.34 4.51
N LEU A 5 -3.84 -15.09 4.71
CA LEU A 5 -4.69 -13.93 4.51
C LEU A 5 -4.95 -13.76 3.02
N LYS A 6 -6.06 -13.12 2.67
CA LYS A 6 -6.40 -12.79 1.28
C LYS A 6 -6.20 -11.29 1.07
N LEU A 7 -5.30 -10.95 0.16
CA LEU A 7 -5.11 -9.57 -0.29
C LEU A 7 -5.75 -9.41 -1.67
N GLN A 8 -6.45 -8.31 -1.88
CA GLN A 8 -6.99 -7.93 -3.17
C GLN A 8 -6.15 -6.79 -3.73
N CYS A 9 -5.68 -6.92 -4.97
CA CYS A 9 -5.10 -5.83 -5.76
C CYS A 9 -5.95 -5.67 -7.03
N LYS A 10 -6.69 -4.56 -7.13
CA LYS A 10 -7.68 -4.34 -8.21
C LYS A 10 -8.63 -5.55 -8.36
N ASP A 11 -8.56 -6.28 -9.48
CA ASP A 11 -9.37 -7.44 -9.83
C ASP A 11 -8.76 -8.79 -9.39
N GLN A 12 -7.54 -8.79 -8.86
CA GLN A 12 -6.83 -10.00 -8.44
C GLN A 12 -6.94 -10.24 -6.93
N VAL A 13 -7.15 -11.50 -6.55
CA VAL A 13 -7.07 -11.95 -5.15
C VAL A 13 -5.86 -12.86 -5.00
N LEU A 14 -5.02 -12.53 -4.03
CA LEU A 14 -3.73 -13.14 -3.78
C LEU A 14 -3.68 -13.70 -2.36
N ASP A 15 -3.07 -14.86 -2.21
CA ASP A 15 -2.76 -15.43 -0.90
C ASP A 15 -1.55 -14.74 -0.28
N PHE A 16 -1.64 -14.43 1.01
CA PHE A 16 -0.58 -13.78 1.76
C PHE A 16 -0.30 -14.54 3.07
N GLU A 17 0.90 -15.09 3.16
CA GLU A 17 1.42 -15.74 4.34
C GLU A 17 2.09 -14.70 5.22
N CYS A 18 1.41 -14.31 6.31
CA CYS A 18 1.96 -13.36 7.26
C CYS A 18 3.05 -14.04 8.10
N THR A 19 4.18 -13.35 8.25
CA THR A 19 5.32 -13.82 9.05
C THR A 19 5.44 -13.09 10.39
N SER A 20 4.72 -11.97 10.53
CA SER A 20 4.62 -11.19 11.75
C SER A 20 3.22 -11.29 12.36
N ALA A 21 3.15 -11.27 13.69
CA ALA A 21 1.87 -11.26 14.42
C ALA A 21 1.27 -9.86 14.53
N THR A 22 2.09 -8.82 14.38
CA THR A 22 1.71 -7.42 14.63
C THR A 22 1.78 -6.56 13.39
N GLU A 23 2.53 -6.95 12.38
CA GLU A 23 2.70 -6.21 11.12
C GLU A 23 2.17 -7.03 9.95
N LEU A 24 1.65 -6.36 8.92
CA LEU A 24 1.29 -7.02 7.66
C LEU A 24 2.55 -7.22 6.80
N ASN A 25 3.45 -8.06 7.29
CA ASN A 25 4.75 -8.37 6.69
C ASN A 25 4.89 -9.88 6.46
N GLY A 26 5.28 -10.28 5.25
CA GLY A 26 5.28 -11.68 4.87
C GLY A 26 5.50 -11.92 3.39
N ARG A 27 4.77 -12.90 2.85
CA ARG A 27 4.97 -13.38 1.49
C ARG A 27 3.64 -13.56 0.75
N LEU A 28 3.55 -12.98 -0.43
CA LEU A 28 2.53 -13.32 -1.42
C LEU A 28 2.83 -14.69 -2.02
N VAL A 29 1.85 -15.58 -1.97
CA VAL A 29 1.91 -16.90 -2.61
C VAL A 29 1.44 -16.71 -4.05
N LEU A 30 2.40 -16.55 -4.94
CA LEU A 30 2.14 -16.18 -6.34
C LEU A 30 2.43 -17.35 -7.29
N SER A 31 1.43 -17.69 -8.10
CA SER A 31 1.62 -18.46 -9.34
C SER A 31 2.38 -17.63 -10.39
N GLU A 32 2.87 -18.29 -11.44
CA GLU A 32 3.54 -17.60 -12.55
C GLU A 32 2.63 -16.56 -13.22
N SER A 33 1.35 -16.89 -13.40
CA SER A 33 0.36 -15.96 -13.98
C SER A 33 0.16 -14.70 -13.11
N GLN A 34 0.09 -14.87 -11.78
CA GLN A 34 -0.04 -13.75 -10.85
C GLN A 34 1.23 -12.90 -10.79
N ARG A 35 2.41 -13.53 -10.92
CA ARG A 35 3.69 -12.79 -11.04
C ARG A 35 3.74 -11.96 -12.31
N ALA A 36 3.36 -12.55 -13.45
CA ALA A 36 3.31 -11.83 -14.72
C ALA A 36 2.33 -10.64 -14.64
N TRP A 37 1.15 -10.86 -14.06
CA TRP A 37 0.18 -9.80 -13.85
C TRP A 37 0.69 -8.68 -12.93
N LEU A 38 1.34 -9.02 -11.81
CA LEU A 38 1.91 -8.01 -10.91
C LEU A 38 3.01 -7.19 -11.57
N ARG A 39 3.88 -7.82 -12.38
CA ARG A 39 4.93 -7.10 -13.12
C ARG A 39 4.33 -6.14 -14.15
N ASP A 40 3.30 -6.59 -14.87
CA ASP A 40 2.58 -5.74 -15.82
C ASP A 40 1.87 -4.58 -15.10
N HIS A 41 1.21 -4.85 -13.98
CA HIS A 41 0.57 -3.84 -13.15
C HIS A 41 1.58 -2.79 -12.66
N ASP A 42 2.71 -3.21 -12.07
CA ASP A 42 3.74 -2.30 -11.59
C ASP A 42 4.35 -1.46 -12.72
N GLN A 43 4.57 -2.07 -13.89
CA GLN A 43 5.04 -1.34 -15.07
C GLN A 43 4.03 -0.27 -15.53
N ARG A 44 2.72 -0.61 -15.59
CA ARG A 44 1.67 0.35 -15.95
C ARG A 44 1.54 1.50 -14.96
N GLU A 45 1.69 1.22 -13.67
CA GLU A 45 1.69 2.25 -12.64
C GLU A 45 2.96 3.14 -12.72
N ALA A 46 4.10 2.58 -13.13
CA ALA A 46 5.33 3.34 -13.36
C ALA A 46 5.28 4.23 -14.63
N ASP A 47 4.59 3.77 -15.67
CA ASP A 47 4.42 4.50 -16.94
C ASP A 47 3.29 5.54 -16.90
N THR A 48 2.58 5.64 -15.78
CA THR A 48 1.46 6.58 -15.61
C THR A 48 1.97 7.97 -15.20
N ASP A 49 1.55 9.00 -15.94
CA ASP A 49 1.89 10.41 -15.65
C ASP A 49 1.33 10.93 -14.30
N SER A 50 0.36 10.22 -13.71
CA SER A 50 -0.30 10.56 -12.45
C SER A 50 -0.41 9.35 -11.51
N PRO A 51 0.68 8.97 -10.81
CA PRO A 51 0.67 7.85 -9.88
C PRO A 51 -0.44 7.99 -8.82
N TRP A 52 -1.08 6.88 -8.43
CA TRP A 52 -2.22 6.89 -7.51
C TRP A 52 -1.95 7.55 -6.15
N TYR A 53 -0.68 7.68 -5.76
CA TYR A 53 -0.23 8.23 -4.48
C TYR A 53 0.11 9.74 -4.51
N LEU A 54 0.00 10.38 -5.68
CA LEU A 54 0.25 11.81 -5.85
C LEU A 54 -1.03 12.59 -6.16
N ASP A 55 -1.04 13.86 -5.81
CA ASP A 55 -2.03 14.84 -6.27
C ASP A 55 -1.62 15.48 -7.61
N SER A 56 -2.41 16.45 -8.07
CA SER A 56 -2.17 17.15 -9.34
C SER A 56 -0.91 18.02 -9.35
N ASP A 57 -0.39 18.37 -8.17
CA ASP A 57 0.83 19.16 -8.03
C ASP A 57 2.08 18.26 -7.92
N GLY A 58 1.89 16.93 -7.99
CA GLY A 58 2.95 15.94 -7.82
C GLY A 58 3.36 15.72 -6.36
N GLU A 59 2.58 16.26 -5.42
CA GLU A 59 2.80 16.09 -3.99
C GLU A 59 2.11 14.83 -3.49
N ARG A 60 2.63 14.25 -2.40
CA ARG A 60 2.05 13.03 -1.84
C ARG A 60 0.70 13.32 -1.20
N LEU A 61 -0.28 12.49 -1.53
CA LEU A 61 -1.63 12.59 -0.98
C LEU A 61 -1.67 12.49 0.56
N PRO A 62 -2.62 13.18 1.22
CA PRO A 62 -2.93 12.98 2.63
C PRO A 62 -3.29 11.52 2.93
N VAL A 63 -3.08 11.06 4.16
CA VAL A 63 -3.23 9.64 4.56
C VAL A 63 -4.58 9.06 4.20
N ALA A 64 -5.67 9.76 4.56
CA ALA A 64 -7.01 9.27 4.29
C ALA A 64 -7.24 9.01 2.78
N GLU A 65 -6.73 9.90 1.94
CA GLU A 65 -6.86 9.78 0.49
C GLU A 65 -5.89 8.75 -0.10
N LEU A 66 -4.67 8.69 0.43
CA LEU A 66 -3.66 7.69 0.06
C LEU A 66 -4.20 6.26 0.26
N PHE A 67 -4.78 5.98 1.43
CA PHE A 67 -5.42 4.67 1.68
C PHE A 67 -6.63 4.45 0.77
N SER A 68 -7.49 5.46 0.58
CA SER A 68 -8.66 5.37 -0.30
C SER A 68 -8.27 4.97 -1.74
N ARG A 69 -7.22 5.61 -2.28
CA ARG A 69 -6.73 5.38 -3.64
C ARG A 69 -5.83 4.15 -3.79
N SER A 70 -5.34 3.58 -2.69
CA SER A 70 -4.48 2.39 -2.73
C SER A 70 -5.12 1.27 -3.56
N PRO A 71 -4.37 0.62 -4.46
CA PRO A 71 -4.88 -0.50 -5.23
C PRO A 71 -5.07 -1.75 -4.37
N TRP A 72 -4.50 -1.78 -3.16
CA TRP A 72 -4.47 -2.93 -2.27
C TRP A 72 -5.53 -2.86 -1.16
N SER A 73 -6.14 -4.00 -0.90
CA SER A 73 -7.05 -4.23 0.23
C SER A 73 -6.76 -5.56 0.92
N LEU A 74 -6.89 -5.61 2.23
CA LEU A 74 -6.96 -6.86 3.01
C LEU A 74 -8.43 -7.31 3.07
N LEU A 75 -8.72 -8.53 2.65
CA LEU A 75 -10.06 -9.11 2.78
C LEU A 75 -10.25 -9.69 4.18
N VAL A 76 -11.32 -9.24 4.84
CA VAL A 76 -11.73 -9.67 6.19
C VAL A 76 -13.16 -10.20 6.15
N ARG A 77 -13.61 -10.85 7.22
CA ARG A 77 -14.95 -11.47 7.26
C ARG A 77 -16.10 -10.49 6.97
N THR A 78 -15.93 -9.23 7.33
CA THR A 78 -16.97 -8.18 7.23
C THR A 78 -16.79 -7.28 6.01
N GLY A 79 -15.83 -7.56 5.12
CA GLY A 79 -15.56 -6.72 3.95
C GLY A 79 -14.08 -6.64 3.62
N SER A 80 -13.59 -5.43 3.33
CA SER A 80 -12.19 -5.19 2.98
C SER A 80 -11.65 -3.94 3.65
N ILE A 81 -10.39 -3.97 4.07
CA ILE A 81 -9.67 -2.83 4.64
C ILE A 81 -8.65 -2.36 3.62
N LYS A 82 -8.62 -1.07 3.31
CA LYS A 82 -7.56 -0.49 2.47
C LYS A 82 -6.22 -0.57 3.19
N ILE A 83 -5.18 -0.99 2.47
CA ILE A 83 -3.82 -1.13 3.00
C ILE A 83 -2.82 -0.47 2.06
N LEU A 84 -1.68 -0.04 2.57
CA LEU A 84 -0.64 0.58 1.74
C LEU A 84 0.53 -0.35 1.54
N MET A 85 0.84 -0.67 0.29
CA MET A 85 2.07 -1.40 -0.05
C MET A 85 3.29 -0.51 0.23
N ARG A 86 4.24 -1.05 1.00
CA ARG A 86 5.50 -0.37 1.35
C ARG A 86 6.70 -0.97 0.63
N PHE A 87 6.66 -2.28 0.45
CA PHE A 87 7.69 -3.03 -0.25
C PHE A 87 7.05 -4.25 -0.89
N GLN A 88 7.49 -4.57 -2.11
CA GLN A 88 7.14 -5.80 -2.79
C GLN A 88 8.33 -6.26 -3.64
N ASP A 89 8.65 -7.54 -3.51
CA ASP A 89 9.55 -8.27 -4.40
C ASP A 89 8.71 -9.38 -5.05
N ILE A 90 8.41 -9.21 -6.33
CA ILE A 90 7.55 -10.13 -7.09
C ILE A 90 8.23 -11.48 -7.30
N ASP A 91 9.56 -11.56 -7.34
CA ASP A 91 10.31 -12.79 -7.61
C ASP A 91 10.38 -13.69 -6.37
N THR A 92 10.55 -13.10 -5.19
CA THR A 92 10.53 -13.88 -3.94
C THR A 92 9.12 -13.96 -3.35
N GLY A 93 8.23 -13.04 -3.74
CA GLY A 93 6.90 -12.83 -3.15
C GLY A 93 6.95 -12.04 -1.84
N LYS A 94 8.12 -11.63 -1.35
CA LYS A 94 8.22 -10.87 -0.09
C LYS A 94 7.47 -9.55 -0.23
N ALA A 95 6.63 -9.23 0.73
CA ALA A 95 5.88 -7.98 0.72
C ALA A 95 5.59 -7.47 2.13
N ARG A 96 5.49 -6.15 2.25
CA ARG A 96 5.12 -5.43 3.47
C ARG A 96 4.06 -4.40 3.15
N PHE A 97 3.04 -4.36 4.00
CA PHE A 97 1.95 -3.40 3.93
C PHE A 97 1.76 -2.71 5.28
N ASP A 98 1.27 -1.47 5.26
CA ASP A 98 0.82 -0.75 6.44
C ASP A 98 -0.72 -0.75 6.49
N LEU A 99 -1.26 -0.98 7.69
CA LEU A 99 -2.66 -0.71 8.01
C LEU A 99 -2.87 0.78 8.31
N PRO A 100 -4.10 1.32 8.17
CA PRO A 100 -4.38 2.74 8.44
C PRO A 100 -3.94 3.23 9.83
N ASP A 101 -4.09 2.38 10.84
CA ASP A 101 -3.73 2.67 12.24
C ASP A 101 -2.24 2.47 12.57
N GLN A 102 -1.47 1.89 11.64
CA GLN A 102 -0.04 1.63 11.77
C GLN A 102 0.83 2.58 10.94
N TYR A 103 0.21 3.45 10.14
CA TYR A 103 0.91 4.30 9.20
C TYR A 103 1.35 5.63 9.84
N GLU A 104 2.65 5.80 10.05
CA GLU A 104 3.24 6.99 10.69
C GLU A 104 3.71 8.08 9.70
N GLY A 105 3.37 7.97 8.41
CA GLY A 105 3.92 8.86 7.39
C GLY A 105 3.47 10.34 7.48
N GLU A 106 2.46 10.64 8.29
CA GLU A 106 2.00 12.00 8.60
C GLU A 106 2.63 12.60 9.86
N SER A 107 3.29 11.79 10.71
CA SER A 107 3.96 12.25 11.93
C SER A 107 5.10 13.24 11.68
N PHE A 108 5.50 13.42 10.41
CA PHE A 108 6.52 14.38 9.97
C PHE A 108 5.99 15.42 8.96
N ARG A 109 4.67 15.51 8.75
CA ARG A 109 4.08 16.51 7.84
C ARG A 109 4.36 17.93 8.31
N TRP A 110 4.19 18.19 9.61
CA TRP A 110 4.53 19.47 10.25
C TRP A 110 6.01 19.84 10.08
N LEU A 111 6.92 18.85 10.11
CA LEU A 111 8.35 19.07 9.91
C LEU A 111 8.64 19.51 8.45
N ARG A 112 7.94 18.92 7.47
CA ARG A 112 8.03 19.31 6.06
C ARG A 112 7.41 20.68 5.78
N GLU A 113 6.22 20.96 6.33
CA GLU A 113 5.55 22.25 6.19
C GLU A 113 6.36 23.39 6.83
N SER A 114 6.98 23.13 7.99
CA SER A 114 7.91 24.05 8.66
C SER A 114 9.20 24.28 7.86
N ALA A 115 9.72 23.25 7.20
CA ALA A 115 10.93 23.36 6.35
C ALA A 115 10.68 24.10 5.03
N MET A 116 9.44 24.12 4.53
CA MET A 116 9.03 24.86 3.33
C MET A 116 8.49 26.26 3.61
N GLY A 117 8.59 26.75 4.86
CA GLY A 117 8.18 28.11 5.23
C GLY A 117 6.66 28.33 5.23
N LYS A 118 5.84 27.27 5.19
CA LYS A 118 4.40 27.40 5.42
C LYS A 118 4.16 27.34 6.94
N PRO A 119 3.54 28.37 7.55
CA PRO A 119 3.24 28.33 8.97
C PRO A 119 2.28 27.17 9.27
N PRO A 120 2.42 26.50 10.43
CA PRO A 120 1.51 25.44 10.82
C PRO A 120 0.09 26.00 11.00
N ASP A 121 -0.88 25.38 10.34
CA ASP A 121 -2.29 25.71 10.49
C ASP A 121 -2.78 25.07 11.80
N ILE A 122 -2.76 25.85 12.88
CA ILE A 122 -3.27 25.44 14.19
C ILE A 122 -4.77 25.75 14.20
N ARG A 123 -5.60 24.72 14.07
CA ARG A 123 -7.03 24.78 14.42
C ARG A 123 -7.28 24.13 15.78
#